data_AF-A0A1X1JCF0-F1
#
_entry.id   AF-A0A1X1JCF0-F1
#
_cell.length_a   1.000
_cell.length_b   1.000
_cell.length_c   1.000
_cell.angle_alpha   90.00
_cell.angle_beta   90.00
_cell.angle_gamma   90.00
#
_symmetry.space_group_name_H-M   'P 1'
#
loop_
_entity.id
_entity.type
_entity.pdbx_description
1 polymer ?
#
loop_
_entity_poly.entity_id
_entity_poly.type
_entity_poly.pdbx_seq_one_letter_code
_entity_poly.pdbx_strand_id
1 'polypeptide(L)'
;MSEIAKFLIKNNLINETYTDYLVRQSKNGLRKEEKNFLVSVLLKDSEELKKIKVLKQDKIYEIFLKLSDHHFSVDNFFNEAIYDYFNKAFADNNEINIKGIEGYFKKIIFLQDTIDPQKIRLNLNSISRILYQKLVYPNEDHLFTKMKSYVLESQISNNINEDVKLLLLILDKKTSSDFSFDLDFAIKTLLERIQNISEETVKQTLEKKLLDLIDKKINNIDNIYRIFNQTNFNKLSIDRKKFYKTLCEKDKIHFNEITFLSTLSILEDKQLDSYEDIYDKLNTKEAKNYILRNLHTTEFIFDYVNDDSQYESDISYLTSNISSFKSIMGAYKNQEYTKDTRISFKLFNPHILWEELTNVASDISKNFYREIFNTLDKDFITEQLNNSSIPLRSFKNLLENYKNSFLNKINIEGLKNEEMKSLIQNSKKTDKRRKNEIRKNELKKYINQHSKIYEIDKSIINRYPIQDLLDIKDSIKNIELYIEILNMRKYSAGNIKNRLAIEKLITELKTKLSNTYNHERYFSQ
;
A
#
# COMPACT_ATOMS: atom_id res chain seq x y z
N MET A 1 43.19 14.49 -15.18
CA MET A 1 44.58 14.22 -15.59
C MET A 1 44.71 14.70 -17.02
N SER A 2 45.66 15.58 -17.33
CA SER A 2 45.79 16.13 -18.68
C SER A 2 46.19 15.04 -19.69
N GLU A 3 45.76 15.19 -20.94
CA GLU A 3 46.19 14.37 -22.09
C GLU A 3 47.71 14.21 -22.14
N ILE A 4 48.45 15.26 -21.78
CA ILE A 4 49.90 15.29 -21.69
C ILE A 4 50.46 14.28 -20.68
N ALA A 5 49.89 14.19 -19.47
CA ALA A 5 50.39 13.24 -18.48
C ALA A 5 50.16 11.78 -18.92
N LYS A 6 49.02 11.48 -19.56
CA LYS A 6 48.75 10.16 -20.15
C LYS A 6 49.70 9.84 -21.30
N PHE A 7 49.96 10.81 -22.18
CA PHE A 7 50.91 10.69 -23.28
C PHE A 7 52.34 10.43 -22.78
N LEU A 8 52.79 11.16 -21.76
CA LEU A 8 54.13 11.02 -21.22
C LEU A 8 54.34 9.66 -20.56
N ILE A 9 53.36 9.12 -19.84
CA ILE A 9 53.50 7.79 -19.21
C ILE A 9 53.38 6.67 -20.25
N LYS A 10 52.43 6.76 -21.19
CA LYS A 10 52.21 5.74 -22.23
C LYS A 10 53.41 5.57 -23.18
N ASN A 11 54.21 6.62 -23.35
CA ASN A 11 55.42 6.60 -24.18
C ASN A 11 56.71 6.37 -23.37
N ASN A 12 56.65 5.94 -22.10
CA ASN A 12 57.82 5.81 -21.22
C ASN A 12 58.65 7.10 -21.11
N LEU A 13 58.03 8.29 -21.22
CA LEU A 13 58.67 9.59 -21.02
C LEU A 13 58.57 10.04 -19.55
N ILE A 14 57.63 9.50 -18.79
CA ILE A 14 57.73 9.38 -17.32
C ILE A 14 58.22 7.95 -17.01
N ASN A 15 59.40 7.62 -17.52
CA ASN A 15 60.11 6.41 -17.11
C ASN A 15 61.12 6.79 -16.04
N GLU A 16 61.10 6.03 -14.95
CA GLU A 16 62.06 6.07 -13.85
C GLU A 16 62.23 7.40 -13.11
N THR A 17 62.02 8.62 -13.60
CA THR A 17 62.50 9.83 -12.89
C THR A 17 61.67 10.22 -11.65
N TYR A 18 60.34 10.10 -11.68
CA TYR A 18 59.51 10.33 -10.49
C TYR A 18 59.64 9.14 -9.52
N THR A 19 59.57 7.91 -10.03
CA THR A 19 59.75 6.68 -9.24
C THR A 19 61.17 6.56 -8.67
N ASP A 20 62.19 7.04 -9.37
CA ASP A 20 63.59 7.12 -8.94
C ASP A 20 63.80 8.27 -7.97
N TYR A 21 63.09 9.40 -8.12
CA TYR A 21 63.05 10.42 -7.08
C TYR A 21 62.51 9.83 -5.76
N LEU A 22 61.49 8.97 -5.85
CA LEU A 22 60.96 8.23 -4.69
C LEU A 22 61.91 7.12 -4.18
N VAL A 23 62.70 6.49 -5.06
CA VAL A 23 63.72 5.46 -4.73
C VAL A 23 64.97 6.09 -4.10
N ARG A 24 65.43 7.26 -4.56
CA ARG A 24 66.62 7.98 -4.04
C ARG A 24 66.45 8.48 -2.60
N GLN A 25 65.21 8.62 -2.12
CA GLN A 25 64.89 9.07 -0.76
C GLN A 25 64.65 7.90 0.22
N SER A 26 64.49 6.66 -0.26
CA SER A 26 64.29 5.47 0.58
C SER A 26 65.63 4.80 0.87
N LYS A 27 65.95 4.58 2.14
CA LYS A 27 67.19 3.90 2.59
C LYS A 27 67.41 2.52 1.92
N ASN A 28 66.35 1.90 1.39
CA ASN A 28 66.35 0.57 0.75
C ASN A 28 65.61 0.51 -0.62
N GLY A 29 65.30 1.64 -1.26
CA GLY A 29 64.55 1.70 -2.53
C GLY A 29 63.11 1.16 -2.49
N LEU A 30 62.42 1.17 -3.64
CA LEU A 30 61.12 0.52 -3.86
C LEU A 30 61.30 -0.72 -4.76
N ARG A 31 60.63 -1.82 -4.42
CA ARG A 31 60.56 -3.04 -5.25
C ARG A 31 59.74 -2.80 -6.51
N LYS A 32 59.86 -3.72 -7.48
CA LYS A 32 59.14 -3.66 -8.75
C LYS A 32 57.62 -3.56 -8.54
N GLU A 33 57.07 -4.33 -7.61
CA GLU A 33 55.64 -4.35 -7.30
C GLU A 33 55.16 -3.02 -6.69
N GLU A 34 55.97 -2.38 -5.85
CA GLU A 34 55.67 -1.07 -5.24
C GLU A 34 55.77 0.07 -6.27
N LYS A 35 56.75 0.00 -7.19
CA LYS A 35 56.86 0.91 -8.32
C LYS A 35 55.64 0.77 -9.24
N ASN A 36 55.27 -0.47 -9.58
CA ASN A 36 54.10 -0.76 -10.40
C ASN A 36 52.82 -0.23 -9.74
N PHE A 37 52.66 -0.45 -8.43
CA PHE A 37 51.50 0.08 -7.69
C PHE A 37 51.41 1.59 -7.82
N LEU A 38 52.49 2.32 -7.52
CA LEU A 38 52.52 3.78 -7.65
C LEU A 38 52.20 4.25 -9.07
N VAL A 39 52.78 3.61 -10.08
CA VAL A 39 52.51 3.93 -11.49
C VAL A 39 51.04 3.67 -11.85
N SER A 40 50.47 2.53 -11.43
CA SER A 40 49.07 2.20 -11.69
C SER A 40 48.11 3.15 -10.95
N VAL A 41 48.42 3.55 -9.71
CA VAL A 41 47.67 4.60 -8.99
C VAL A 41 47.73 5.92 -9.74
N LEU A 42 48.92 6.34 -10.17
CA LEU A 42 49.12 7.57 -10.94
C LEU A 42 48.40 7.53 -12.28
N LEU A 43 48.28 6.37 -12.92
CA LEU A 43 47.55 6.15 -14.17
C LEU A 43 46.04 5.98 -13.98
N LYS A 44 45.58 5.77 -12.74
CA LYS A 44 44.23 5.31 -12.41
C LYS A 44 43.88 3.97 -13.08
N ASP A 45 44.86 3.09 -13.21
CA ASP A 45 44.73 1.76 -13.81
C ASP A 45 44.23 0.75 -12.76
N SER A 46 42.91 0.71 -12.59
CA SER A 46 42.22 -0.14 -11.63
C SER A 46 42.47 -1.64 -11.85
N GLU A 47 42.60 -2.07 -13.11
CA GLU A 47 42.78 -3.49 -13.45
C GLU A 47 44.19 -3.98 -13.11
N GLU A 48 45.22 -3.15 -13.32
CA GLU A 48 46.56 -3.47 -12.85
C GLU A 48 46.65 -3.43 -11.32
N LEU A 49 46.02 -2.46 -10.66
CA LEU A 49 45.97 -2.40 -9.19
C LEU A 49 45.36 -3.67 -8.56
N LYS A 50 44.32 -4.22 -9.21
CA LYS A 50 43.67 -5.46 -8.78
C LYS A 50 44.62 -6.66 -8.80
N LYS A 51 45.60 -6.69 -9.70
CA LYS A 51 46.57 -7.80 -9.84
C LYS A 51 47.68 -7.73 -8.80
N ILE A 52 47.93 -6.56 -8.22
CA ILE A 52 48.99 -6.35 -7.23
C ILE A 52 48.48 -6.82 -5.86
N LYS A 53 48.95 -8.00 -5.44
CA LYS A 53 48.58 -8.60 -4.15
C LYS A 53 49.63 -8.43 -3.04
N VAL A 54 50.86 -8.09 -3.39
CA VAL A 54 51.99 -8.08 -2.45
C VAL A 54 52.68 -6.72 -2.46
N LEU A 55 52.68 -6.04 -1.32
CA LEU A 55 53.43 -4.82 -1.04
C LEU A 55 54.12 -4.99 0.32
N LYS A 56 55.32 -4.41 0.49
CA LYS A 56 55.94 -4.42 1.82
C LYS A 56 55.19 -3.49 2.77
N GLN A 57 54.81 -4.03 3.92
CA GLN A 57 54.04 -3.28 4.93
C GLN A 57 54.76 -2.01 5.41
N ASP A 58 56.08 -2.05 5.63
CA ASP A 58 56.87 -0.89 6.06
C ASP A 58 56.96 0.23 5.02
N LYS A 59 56.61 -0.05 3.75
CA LYS A 59 56.66 0.92 2.65
C LYS A 59 55.33 1.54 2.28
N ILE A 60 54.22 1.00 2.77
CA ILE A 60 52.88 1.51 2.46
C ILE A 60 52.69 2.94 2.99
N TYR A 61 53.17 3.25 4.20
CA TYR A 61 53.09 4.61 4.74
C TYR A 61 53.91 5.62 3.91
N GLU A 62 55.12 5.25 3.50
CA GLU A 62 55.95 6.08 2.63
C GLU A 62 55.25 6.38 1.29
N ILE A 63 54.55 5.39 0.72
CA ILE A 63 53.73 5.55 -0.49
C ILE A 63 52.61 6.58 -0.24
N PHE A 64 51.88 6.45 0.87
CA PHE A 64 50.77 7.37 1.18
C PHE A 64 51.21 8.82 1.36
N LEU A 65 52.38 9.08 1.94
CA LEU A 65 52.95 10.43 2.07
C LEU A 65 53.20 11.13 0.72
N LYS A 66 53.36 10.35 -0.35
CA LYS A 66 53.69 10.83 -1.70
C LYS A 66 52.45 11.02 -2.58
N LEU A 67 51.30 10.54 -2.13
CA LEU A 67 50.04 10.61 -2.87
C LEU A 67 49.20 11.78 -2.37
N SER A 68 48.66 12.56 -3.30
CA SER A 68 47.60 13.53 -3.00
C SER A 68 46.21 12.87 -2.91
N ASP A 69 45.26 13.59 -2.30
CA ASP A 69 43.93 13.10 -1.94
C ASP A 69 43.15 12.45 -3.09
N HIS A 70 43.30 12.93 -4.31
CA HIS A 70 42.61 12.39 -5.49
C HIS A 70 43.05 10.98 -5.93
N HIS A 71 44.16 10.45 -5.38
CA HIS A 71 44.64 9.11 -5.69
C HIS A 71 43.94 8.05 -4.87
N PHE A 72 43.50 8.39 -3.65
CA PHE A 72 42.84 7.45 -2.74
C PHE A 72 41.43 7.07 -3.21
N SER A 73 40.88 7.81 -4.19
CA SER A 73 39.59 7.52 -4.81
C SER A 73 39.68 6.58 -6.03
N VAL A 74 40.85 6.04 -6.37
CA VAL A 74 41.00 5.13 -7.50
C VAL A 74 40.43 3.76 -7.13
N ASP A 75 39.68 3.15 -8.05
CA ASP A 75 39.14 1.81 -7.86
C ASP A 75 40.26 0.78 -7.63
N ASN A 76 39.98 -0.21 -6.76
CA ASN A 76 40.95 -1.22 -6.33
C ASN A 76 42.25 -0.68 -5.67
N PHE A 77 42.31 0.62 -5.33
CA PHE A 77 43.42 1.19 -4.54
C PHE A 77 43.62 0.42 -3.23
N PHE A 78 42.51 0.12 -2.55
CA PHE A 78 42.49 -0.65 -1.32
C PHE A 78 42.56 -2.16 -1.62
N ASN A 79 43.74 -2.63 -2.00
CA ASN A 79 44.02 -4.04 -2.28
C ASN A 79 44.36 -4.85 -1.01
N GLU A 80 44.80 -6.10 -1.17
CA GLU A 80 45.02 -7.05 -0.08
C GLU A 80 46.15 -6.59 0.86
N ALA A 81 47.29 -6.22 0.28
CA ALA A 81 48.42 -5.73 1.06
C ALA A 81 48.11 -4.42 1.80
N ILE A 82 47.32 -3.52 1.20
CA ILE A 82 46.87 -2.31 1.89
C ILE A 82 45.89 -2.66 3.02
N TYR A 83 44.94 -3.56 2.79
CA TYR A 83 44.04 -4.05 3.84
C TYR A 83 44.85 -4.59 5.03
N ASP A 84 45.76 -5.54 4.79
CA ASP A 84 46.56 -6.19 5.83
C ASP A 84 47.41 -5.20 6.64
N TYR A 85 47.94 -4.18 5.96
CA TYR A 85 48.68 -3.10 6.61
C TYR A 85 47.81 -2.35 7.63
N PHE A 86 46.62 -1.90 7.23
CA PHE A 86 45.72 -1.23 8.16
C PHE A 86 45.21 -2.20 9.24
N ASN A 87 44.94 -3.45 8.87
CA ASN A 87 44.48 -4.50 9.77
C ASN A 87 45.46 -4.62 10.95
N LYS A 88 46.73 -4.89 10.62
CA LYS A 88 47.82 -4.97 11.60
C LYS A 88 48.01 -3.68 12.39
N ALA A 89 48.03 -2.53 11.72
CA ALA A 89 48.26 -1.24 12.35
C ALA A 89 47.19 -0.89 13.41
N PHE A 90 45.92 -1.25 13.17
CA PHE A 90 44.85 -1.02 14.16
C PHE A 90 44.74 -2.13 15.21
N ALA A 91 45.23 -3.35 14.94
CA ALA A 91 45.29 -4.42 15.92
C ALA A 91 46.34 -4.15 17.01
N ASP A 92 47.50 -3.58 16.64
CA ASP A 92 48.63 -3.35 17.55
C ASP A 92 48.39 -2.21 18.58
N ASN A 93 47.30 -1.45 18.49
CA ASN A 93 46.83 -0.43 19.46
C ASN A 93 47.85 0.65 19.92
N ASN A 94 48.91 0.90 19.15
CA ASN A 94 49.91 1.92 19.50
C ASN A 94 49.44 3.35 19.11
N GLU A 95 48.90 4.10 20.08
CA GLU A 95 48.21 5.40 19.88
C GLU A 95 48.98 6.43 19.02
N ILE A 96 50.31 6.48 19.12
CA ILE A 96 51.14 7.47 18.43
C ILE A 96 51.20 7.21 16.92
N ASN A 97 51.27 5.93 16.50
CA ASN A 97 51.29 5.55 15.08
C ASN A 97 49.89 5.61 14.45
N ILE A 98 48.84 5.49 15.26
CA ILE A 98 47.45 5.39 14.78
C ILE A 98 46.93 6.72 14.21
N LYS A 99 47.22 7.87 14.83
CA LYS A 99 46.63 9.16 14.42
C LYS A 99 46.94 9.54 12.96
N GLY A 100 48.17 9.32 12.50
CA GLY A 100 48.58 9.63 11.13
C GLY A 100 47.98 8.66 10.10
N ILE A 101 47.96 7.37 10.43
CA ILE A 101 47.42 6.32 9.56
C ILE A 101 45.89 6.40 9.47
N GLU A 102 45.22 6.80 10.54
CA GLU A 102 43.77 6.98 10.58
C GLU A 102 43.27 8.00 9.54
N GLY A 103 44.01 9.11 9.35
CA GLY A 103 43.68 10.10 8.33
C GLY A 103 43.67 9.52 6.92
N TYR A 104 44.66 8.69 6.58
CA TYR A 104 44.72 7.99 5.30
C TYR A 104 43.63 6.93 5.16
N PHE A 105 43.35 6.17 6.22
CA PHE A 105 42.25 5.21 6.21
C PHE A 105 40.93 5.90 5.86
N LYS A 106 40.61 7.02 6.54
CA LYS A 106 39.42 7.82 6.26
C LYS A 106 39.36 8.32 4.82
N LYS A 107 40.47 8.81 4.25
CA LYS A 107 40.53 9.24 2.84
C LYS A 107 40.24 8.11 1.83
N ILE A 108 40.55 6.87 2.20
CA ILE A 108 40.31 5.70 1.34
C ILE A 108 38.85 5.26 1.38
N ILE A 109 38.21 5.30 2.55
CA ILE A 109 36.82 4.83 2.73
C ILE A 109 35.77 5.93 2.52
N PHE A 110 36.15 7.20 2.71
CA PHE A 110 35.28 8.37 2.57
C PHE A 110 35.84 9.31 1.51
N LEU A 111 35.00 9.58 0.52
CA LEU A 111 35.26 10.53 -0.55
C LEU A 111 34.47 11.80 -0.26
N GLN A 112 35.06 12.97 -0.52
CA GLN A 112 34.32 14.22 -0.40
C GLN A 112 33.21 14.28 -1.47
N ASP A 113 32.02 14.74 -1.10
CA ASP A 113 30.94 14.94 -2.05
C ASP A 113 31.26 16.10 -3.01
N THR A 114 30.93 15.92 -4.29
CA THR A 114 31.24 16.89 -5.35
C THR A 114 30.28 18.08 -5.38
N ILE A 115 29.10 17.93 -4.77
CA ILE A 115 28.02 18.92 -4.71
C ILE A 115 28.02 19.62 -3.34
N ASP A 116 28.21 18.87 -2.25
CA ASP A 116 28.24 19.40 -0.87
C ASP A 116 29.55 19.05 -0.17
N PRO A 117 30.57 19.92 -0.17
CA PRO A 117 31.88 19.64 0.42
C PRO A 117 31.86 19.30 1.93
N GLN A 118 30.77 19.58 2.64
CA GLN A 118 30.59 19.21 4.04
C GLN A 118 30.14 17.75 4.22
N LYS A 119 29.76 17.08 3.13
CA LYS A 119 29.29 15.69 3.10
C LYS A 119 30.29 14.75 2.46
N ILE A 120 30.13 13.47 2.79
CA ILE A 120 30.95 12.37 2.34
C ILE A 120 30.13 11.32 1.58
N ARG A 121 30.75 10.77 0.55
CA ARG A 121 30.34 9.57 -0.18
C ARG A 121 31.19 8.38 0.25
N LEU A 122 30.60 7.19 0.25
CA LEU A 122 31.31 5.97 0.60
C LEU A 122 32.07 5.40 -0.60
N ASN A 123 33.35 5.05 -0.41
CA ASN A 123 34.12 4.33 -1.44
C ASN A 123 33.75 2.85 -1.41
N LEU A 124 32.76 2.49 -2.23
CA LEU A 124 32.17 1.15 -2.24
C LEU A 124 33.17 0.03 -2.51
N ASN A 125 34.20 0.25 -3.33
CA ASN A 125 35.19 -0.80 -3.62
C ASN A 125 36.08 -1.09 -2.41
N SER A 126 36.56 -0.04 -1.74
CA SER A 126 37.32 -0.18 -0.49
C SER A 126 36.49 -0.85 0.61
N ILE A 127 35.24 -0.40 0.78
CA ILE A 127 34.35 -0.97 1.79
C ILE A 127 33.95 -2.41 1.48
N SER A 128 33.76 -2.75 0.19
CA SER A 128 33.47 -4.14 -0.21
C SER A 128 34.59 -5.09 0.20
N ARG A 129 35.86 -4.65 0.20
CA ARG A 129 36.97 -5.47 0.71
C ARG A 129 36.92 -5.66 2.22
N ILE A 130 36.58 -4.61 2.97
CA ILE A 130 36.39 -4.69 4.43
C ILE A 130 35.22 -5.64 4.76
N LEU A 131 34.11 -5.50 4.04
CA LEU A 131 32.94 -6.35 4.19
C LEU A 131 33.23 -7.80 3.79
N TYR A 132 33.96 -8.04 2.68
CA TYR A 132 34.43 -9.37 2.30
C TYR A 132 35.15 -10.06 3.46
N GLN A 133 36.11 -9.36 4.08
CA GLN A 133 36.89 -9.93 5.17
C GLN A 133 36.04 -10.19 6.42
N LYS A 134 35.08 -9.30 6.74
CA LYS A 134 34.07 -9.55 7.78
C LYS A 134 33.26 -10.82 7.52
N LEU A 135 32.89 -11.09 6.26
CA LEU A 135 32.15 -12.30 5.89
C LEU A 135 33.03 -13.55 5.94
N VAL A 136 34.27 -13.49 5.48
CA VAL A 136 35.15 -14.67 5.40
C VAL A 136 35.80 -15.00 6.74
N TYR A 137 36.38 -14.00 7.41
CA TYR A 137 37.13 -14.11 8.66
C TYR A 137 36.51 -13.20 9.74
N PRO A 138 35.36 -13.58 10.31
CA PRO A 138 34.62 -12.72 11.24
C PRO A 138 35.38 -12.38 12.53
N ASN A 139 36.46 -13.09 12.84
CA ASN A 139 37.33 -12.83 13.99
C ASN A 139 38.32 -11.67 13.73
N GLU A 140 38.50 -11.25 12.48
CA GLU A 140 39.37 -10.13 12.06
C GLU A 140 38.57 -8.85 11.79
N ASP A 141 37.57 -8.57 12.64
CA ASP A 141 36.54 -7.53 12.41
C ASP A 141 36.97 -6.09 12.79
N HIS A 142 38.22 -5.86 13.13
CA HIS A 142 38.64 -4.58 13.69
C HIS A 142 38.56 -3.43 12.67
N LEU A 143 38.88 -3.68 11.40
CA LEU A 143 38.71 -2.66 10.34
C LEU A 143 37.25 -2.30 10.09
N PHE A 144 36.37 -3.30 10.07
CA PHE A 144 34.94 -3.08 9.91
C PHE A 144 34.36 -2.35 11.13
N THR A 145 34.81 -2.69 12.35
CA THR A 145 34.46 -1.98 13.59
C THR A 145 34.94 -0.52 13.55
N LYS A 146 36.17 -0.27 13.12
CA LYS A 146 36.73 1.08 12.97
C LYS A 146 35.95 1.89 11.93
N MET A 147 35.73 1.33 10.74
CA MET A 147 34.90 1.93 9.71
C MET A 147 33.52 2.30 10.26
N LYS A 148 32.82 1.36 10.92
CA LYS A 148 31.52 1.59 11.57
C LYS A 148 31.57 2.75 12.58
N SER A 149 32.64 2.87 13.36
CA SER A 149 32.81 3.97 14.32
C SER A 149 33.00 5.34 13.67
N TYR A 150 33.56 5.39 12.46
CA TYR A 150 33.81 6.65 11.74
C TYR A 150 32.64 7.13 10.89
N VAL A 151 31.71 6.23 10.51
CA VAL A 151 30.51 6.65 9.76
C VAL A 151 29.58 7.44 10.69
N LEU A 152 29.57 8.76 10.50
CA LEU A 152 28.61 9.68 11.11
C LEU A 152 27.47 9.93 10.11
N GLU A 153 26.24 9.56 10.48
CA GLU A 153 25.06 9.67 9.62
C GLU A 153 24.83 11.09 9.09
N SER A 154 25.03 12.10 9.94
CA SER A 154 24.86 13.51 9.59
C SER A 154 25.81 14.01 8.49
N GLN A 155 26.90 13.28 8.22
CA GLN A 155 27.89 13.64 7.21
C GLN A 155 27.68 12.91 5.89
N ILE A 156 26.76 11.94 5.81
CA ILE A 156 26.53 11.18 4.58
C ILE A 156 25.76 12.05 3.59
N SER A 157 26.19 12.02 2.32
CA SER A 157 25.48 12.65 1.22
C SER A 157 23.99 12.25 1.17
N ASN A 158 23.12 13.18 0.81
CA ASN A 158 21.68 12.89 0.72
C ASN A 158 21.32 11.98 -0.45
N ASN A 159 22.12 11.99 -1.52
CA ASN A 159 21.88 11.18 -2.72
C ASN A 159 22.67 9.86 -2.63
N ILE A 160 22.05 8.84 -2.02
CA ILE A 160 22.64 7.51 -1.84
C ILE A 160 21.91 6.45 -2.66
N ASN A 161 22.72 5.62 -3.32
CA ASN A 161 22.25 4.45 -4.05
C ASN A 161 21.81 3.33 -3.10
N GLU A 162 21.10 2.34 -3.64
CA GLU A 162 20.50 1.24 -2.87
C GLU A 162 21.55 0.36 -2.16
N ASP A 163 22.71 0.12 -2.80
CA ASP A 163 23.82 -0.63 -2.20
C ASP A 163 24.47 0.13 -1.03
N VAL A 164 24.53 1.46 -1.09
CA VAL A 164 24.94 2.31 0.03
C VAL A 164 23.93 2.22 1.18
N LYS A 165 22.62 2.29 0.90
CA LYS A 165 21.57 2.13 1.94
C LYS A 165 21.67 0.78 2.64
N LEU A 166 21.87 -0.30 1.89
CA LEU A 166 22.08 -1.64 2.45
C LEU A 166 23.35 -1.72 3.32
N LEU A 167 24.43 -1.09 2.88
CA LEU A 167 25.66 -1.03 3.66
C LEU A 167 25.47 -0.26 4.98
N LEU A 168 24.74 0.86 4.95
CA LEU A 168 24.44 1.63 6.16
C LEU A 168 23.59 0.83 7.15
N LEU A 169 22.63 0.05 6.66
CA LEU A 169 21.88 -0.91 7.47
C LEU A 169 22.81 -1.92 8.15
N ILE A 170 23.73 -2.52 7.39
CA ILE A 170 24.71 -3.49 7.90
C ILE A 170 25.58 -2.86 9.01
N LEU A 171 25.85 -1.56 8.94
CA LEU A 171 26.63 -0.79 9.91
C LEU A 171 25.83 -0.30 11.13
N ASP A 172 24.57 -0.71 11.28
CA ASP A 172 23.64 -0.19 12.31
C ASP A 172 23.51 1.34 12.27
N LYS A 173 23.44 1.92 11.07
CA LYS A 173 23.22 3.35 10.89
C LYS A 173 21.78 3.59 10.44
N LYS A 174 21.06 4.46 11.16
CA LYS A 174 19.70 4.87 10.80
C LYS A 174 19.78 5.72 9.55
N THR A 175 19.13 5.29 8.48
CA THR A 175 18.80 6.19 7.38
C THR A 175 17.52 6.92 7.77
N SER A 176 17.52 8.25 7.71
CA SER A 176 16.38 9.11 8.07
C SER A 176 15.19 8.99 7.11
N SER A 177 15.31 8.19 6.05
CA SER A 177 14.26 7.90 5.08
C SER A 177 13.71 6.50 5.31
N ASP A 178 12.40 6.35 5.14
CA ASP A 178 11.76 5.06 4.88
C ASP A 178 12.67 4.22 3.97
N PHE A 179 12.90 2.96 4.33
CA PHE A 179 13.74 2.01 3.57
C PHE A 179 13.04 1.60 2.26
N SER A 180 12.66 2.59 1.44
CA SER A 180 12.12 2.43 0.11
C SER A 180 13.28 2.26 -0.86
N PHE A 181 13.79 1.03 -0.95
CA PHE A 181 14.74 0.65 -1.98
C PHE A 181 14.55 -0.79 -2.45
N ASP A 182 15.03 -1.09 -3.66
CA ASP A 182 15.03 -2.46 -4.20
C ASP A 182 16.09 -3.32 -3.48
N LEU A 183 15.66 -4.08 -2.48
CA LEU A 183 16.55 -4.89 -1.64
C LEU A 183 17.32 -5.93 -2.45
N ASP A 184 16.68 -6.57 -3.42
CA ASP A 184 17.31 -7.58 -4.26
C ASP A 184 18.44 -7.01 -5.10
N PHE A 185 18.18 -5.86 -5.72
CA PHE A 185 19.17 -5.10 -6.48
C PHE A 185 20.36 -4.73 -5.60
N ALA A 186 20.12 -4.17 -4.42
CA ALA A 186 21.20 -3.75 -3.51
C ALA A 186 22.08 -4.92 -3.07
N ILE A 187 21.48 -6.05 -2.68
CA ILE A 187 22.25 -7.23 -2.27
C ILE A 187 23.01 -7.79 -3.48
N LYS A 188 22.40 -7.83 -4.67
CA LYS A 188 23.07 -8.29 -5.90
C LYS A 188 24.30 -7.43 -6.21
N THR A 189 24.14 -6.10 -6.25
CA THR A 189 25.23 -5.17 -6.54
C THR A 189 26.35 -5.28 -5.51
N LEU A 190 26.02 -5.38 -4.22
CA LEU A 190 27.02 -5.52 -3.16
C LEU A 190 27.74 -6.89 -3.25
N LEU A 191 26.99 -7.96 -3.51
CA LEU A 191 27.55 -9.30 -3.68
C LEU A 191 28.50 -9.38 -4.88
N GLU A 192 28.13 -8.78 -6.03
CA GLU A 192 29.00 -8.70 -7.22
C GLU A 192 30.33 -8.01 -6.90
N ARG A 193 30.31 -6.89 -6.16
CA ARG A 193 31.53 -6.18 -5.72
C ARG A 193 32.40 -7.04 -4.82
N ILE A 194 31.81 -7.75 -3.85
CA ILE A 194 32.52 -8.67 -2.95
C ILE A 194 33.10 -9.85 -3.74
N GLN A 195 32.34 -10.42 -4.67
CA GLN A 195 32.77 -11.57 -5.46
C GLN A 195 33.93 -11.22 -6.40
N ASN A 196 34.00 -9.98 -6.87
CA ASN A 196 35.14 -9.47 -7.65
C ASN A 196 36.46 -9.44 -6.85
N ILE A 197 36.40 -9.52 -5.52
CA ILE A 197 37.54 -9.57 -4.60
C ILE A 197 37.87 -11.02 -4.21
N SER A 198 36.85 -11.89 -4.15
CA SER A 198 36.95 -13.25 -3.63
C SER A 198 37.67 -14.24 -4.55
N GLU A 199 38.32 -15.23 -3.94
CA GLU A 199 38.77 -16.44 -4.62
C GLU A 199 37.59 -17.33 -5.05
N GLU A 200 37.78 -18.10 -6.14
CA GLU A 200 36.75 -18.95 -6.76
C GLU A 200 36.04 -19.87 -5.75
N THR A 201 36.81 -20.46 -4.84
CA THR A 201 36.35 -21.43 -3.84
C THR A 201 35.43 -20.83 -2.78
N VAL A 202 35.52 -19.51 -2.52
CA VAL A 202 34.77 -18.82 -1.46
C VAL A 202 33.43 -18.29 -1.96
N LYS A 203 33.31 -18.02 -3.27
CA LYS A 203 32.12 -17.41 -3.91
C LYS A 203 30.79 -18.08 -3.53
N GLN A 204 30.79 -19.41 -3.43
CA GLN A 204 29.58 -20.22 -3.20
C GLN A 204 28.91 -19.95 -1.85
N THR A 205 29.64 -19.47 -0.84
CA THR A 205 29.09 -19.26 0.51
C THR A 205 28.87 -17.79 0.88
N LEU A 206 29.35 -16.85 0.04
CA LEU A 206 29.30 -15.42 0.35
C LEU A 206 27.88 -14.86 0.40
N GLU A 207 27.00 -15.31 -0.48
CA GLU A 207 25.60 -14.85 -0.49
C GLU A 207 24.94 -15.18 0.86
N LYS A 208 24.97 -16.45 1.27
CA LYS A 208 24.41 -16.89 2.54
C LYS A 208 24.95 -16.08 3.73
N LYS A 209 26.27 -15.88 3.80
CA LYS A 209 26.89 -15.11 4.89
C LYS A 209 26.45 -13.64 4.89
N LEU A 210 26.30 -13.04 3.70
CA LEU A 210 25.79 -11.67 3.57
C LEU A 210 24.33 -11.59 4.03
N LEU A 211 23.48 -12.54 3.62
CA LEU A 211 22.08 -12.62 4.06
C LEU A 211 21.97 -12.82 5.57
N ASP A 212 22.79 -13.70 6.16
CA ASP A 212 22.85 -13.90 7.63
C ASP A 212 23.28 -12.62 8.37
N LEU A 213 24.19 -11.84 7.77
CA LEU A 213 24.60 -10.54 8.33
C LEU A 213 23.47 -9.51 8.26
N ILE A 214 22.71 -9.48 7.17
CA ILE A 214 21.54 -8.59 7.01
C ILE A 214 20.41 -9.01 7.96
N ASP A 215 20.14 -10.31 8.13
CA ASP A 215 19.09 -10.80 9.04
C ASP A 215 19.35 -10.39 10.50
N LYS A 216 20.63 -10.37 10.93
CA LYS A 216 21.01 -9.84 12.25
C LYS A 216 20.71 -8.35 12.44
N LYS A 217 20.46 -7.62 11.36
CA LYS A 217 20.23 -6.17 11.31
C LYS A 217 18.79 -5.81 10.98
N ILE A 218 17.95 -6.81 10.72
CA ILE A 218 16.57 -6.65 10.28
C ILE A 218 15.69 -5.87 11.27
N ASN A 219 16.03 -5.92 12.57
CA ASN A 219 15.29 -5.19 13.59
C ASN A 219 15.45 -3.66 13.47
N ASN A 220 16.50 -3.20 12.78
CA ASN A 220 16.69 -1.78 12.46
C ASN A 220 15.93 -1.35 11.20
N ILE A 221 15.24 -2.28 10.53
CA ILE A 221 14.36 -2.00 9.40
C ILE A 221 12.93 -1.96 9.91
N ASP A 222 12.28 -0.81 9.72
CA ASP A 222 10.87 -0.65 10.05
C ASP A 222 9.99 -1.29 8.97
N ASN A 223 10.21 -0.93 7.71
CA ASN A 223 9.41 -1.41 6.57
C ASN A 223 10.24 -1.51 5.27
N ILE A 224 10.10 -2.62 4.56
CA ILE A 224 10.66 -2.84 3.22
C ILE A 224 9.55 -2.63 2.19
N TYR A 225 9.68 -1.59 1.37
CA TYR A 225 8.67 -1.24 0.35
C TYR A 225 8.89 -1.92 -1.00
N ARG A 226 10.02 -2.61 -1.19
CA ARG A 226 10.34 -3.37 -2.40
C ARG A 226 11.37 -4.45 -2.10
N ILE A 227 11.03 -5.71 -2.45
CA ILE A 227 11.93 -6.85 -2.22
C ILE A 227 12.68 -7.17 -3.51
N PHE A 228 11.95 -7.58 -4.54
CA PHE A 228 12.43 -7.90 -5.89
C PHE A 228 11.30 -7.62 -6.88
N ASN A 229 11.64 -7.40 -8.15
CA ASN A 229 10.64 -7.38 -9.23
C ASN A 229 10.07 -8.79 -9.42
N GLN A 230 8.74 -8.93 -9.40
CA GLN A 230 8.03 -10.21 -9.44
C GLN A 230 8.50 -11.17 -10.54
N THR A 231 8.90 -10.64 -11.70
CA THR A 231 9.43 -11.42 -12.84
C THR A 231 10.77 -12.11 -12.56
N ASN A 232 11.43 -11.77 -11.45
CA ASN A 232 12.71 -12.33 -11.05
C ASN A 232 12.61 -13.47 -10.03
N PHE A 233 11.41 -13.88 -9.58
CA PHE A 233 11.27 -14.95 -8.58
C PHE A 233 12.07 -16.22 -8.95
N ASN A 234 11.95 -16.66 -10.21
CA ASN A 234 12.65 -17.85 -10.71
C ASN A 234 14.18 -17.68 -10.82
N LYS A 235 14.68 -16.44 -10.76
CA LYS A 235 16.13 -16.14 -10.77
C LYS A 235 16.73 -16.10 -9.37
N LEU A 236 15.91 -16.12 -8.32
CA LEU A 236 16.38 -16.09 -6.94
C LEU A 236 17.01 -17.42 -6.54
N SER A 237 18.13 -17.36 -5.82
CA SER A 237 18.72 -18.54 -5.19
C SER A 237 17.83 -19.06 -4.05
N ILE A 238 18.06 -20.32 -3.65
CA ILE A 238 17.33 -20.94 -2.53
C ILE A 238 17.54 -20.13 -1.23
N ASP A 239 18.77 -19.67 -0.99
CA ASP A 239 19.09 -18.85 0.18
C ASP A 239 18.36 -17.51 0.16
N ARG A 240 18.22 -16.87 -1.01
CA ARG A 240 17.42 -15.64 -1.18
C ARG A 240 15.96 -15.83 -0.89
N LYS A 241 15.34 -16.89 -1.44
CA LYS A 241 13.94 -17.21 -1.19
C LYS A 241 13.68 -17.44 0.30
N LYS A 242 14.55 -18.21 0.97
CA LYS A 242 14.47 -18.48 2.41
C LYS A 242 14.63 -17.20 3.24
N PHE A 243 15.57 -16.34 2.85
CA PHE A 243 15.76 -15.04 3.50
C PHE A 243 14.51 -14.18 3.38
N TYR A 244 13.94 -14.00 2.18
CA TYR A 244 12.72 -13.22 2.00
C TYR A 244 11.52 -13.82 2.72
N LYS A 245 11.38 -15.15 2.79
CA LYS A 245 10.35 -15.80 3.61
C LYS A 245 10.48 -15.41 5.10
N THR A 246 11.71 -15.36 5.62
CA THR A 246 11.99 -14.90 6.99
C THR A 246 11.58 -13.44 7.19
N LEU A 247 11.77 -12.58 6.19
CA LEU A 247 11.30 -11.18 6.25
C LEU A 247 9.76 -11.11 6.34
N CYS A 248 9.05 -11.95 5.57
CA CYS A 248 7.58 -12.02 5.61
C CYS A 248 7.09 -12.47 6.99
N GLU A 249 7.71 -13.50 7.57
CA GLU A 249 7.33 -14.05 8.88
C GLU A 249 7.59 -13.08 10.04
N LYS A 250 8.54 -12.16 9.89
CA LYS A 250 8.87 -11.11 10.88
C LYS A 250 8.06 -9.82 10.67
N ASP A 251 7.10 -9.81 9.75
CA ASP A 251 6.30 -8.62 9.37
C ASP A 251 7.16 -7.41 8.99
N LYS A 252 8.27 -7.64 8.27
CA LYS A 252 9.22 -6.59 7.85
C LYS A 252 8.97 -6.03 6.46
N ILE A 253 8.11 -6.69 5.68
CA ILE A 253 7.75 -6.28 4.34
C ILE A 253 6.46 -5.49 4.43
N HIS A 254 6.50 -4.25 3.94
CA HIS A 254 5.30 -3.45 3.81
C HIS A 254 4.44 -4.02 2.70
N PHE A 255 3.20 -4.37 2.98
CA PHE A 255 2.29 -4.97 2.01
C PHE A 255 1.64 -3.87 1.17
N ASN A 256 2.09 -3.70 -0.07
CA ASN A 256 1.67 -2.66 -1.00
C ASN A 256 1.63 -3.21 -2.44
N GLU A 257 1.30 -2.37 -3.41
CA GLU A 257 1.17 -2.71 -4.83
C GLU A 257 2.47 -3.22 -5.47
N ILE A 258 3.63 -2.83 -4.93
CA ILE A 258 4.95 -3.26 -5.42
C ILE A 258 5.35 -4.61 -4.82
N THR A 259 5.02 -4.86 -3.55
CA THR A 259 5.43 -6.07 -2.82
C THR A 259 4.37 -7.17 -2.85
N PHE A 260 3.12 -6.89 -3.23
CA PHE A 260 2.00 -7.84 -3.17
C PHE A 260 2.33 -9.17 -3.86
N LEU A 261 2.59 -9.14 -5.17
CA LEU A 261 2.88 -10.35 -5.94
C LEU A 261 4.19 -11.02 -5.50
N SER A 262 5.22 -10.23 -5.20
CA SER A 262 6.51 -10.76 -4.74
C SER A 262 6.38 -11.48 -3.40
N THR A 263 5.62 -10.93 -2.46
CA THR A 263 5.33 -11.53 -1.15
C THR A 263 4.57 -12.83 -1.30
N LEU A 264 3.48 -12.83 -2.08
CA LEU A 264 2.70 -14.04 -2.33
C LEU A 264 3.52 -15.10 -3.06
N SER A 265 4.39 -14.70 -4.00
CA SER A 265 5.28 -15.64 -4.71
C SER A 265 6.24 -16.34 -3.76
N ILE A 266 6.78 -15.62 -2.77
CA ILE A 266 7.65 -16.18 -1.73
C ILE A 266 6.88 -17.13 -0.82
N LEU A 267 5.66 -16.78 -0.41
CA LEU A 267 4.84 -17.63 0.47
C LEU A 267 4.34 -18.90 -0.24
N GLU A 268 4.08 -18.82 -1.55
CA GLU A 268 3.67 -19.97 -2.38
C GLU A 268 4.84 -20.81 -2.91
N ASP A 269 6.07 -20.32 -2.79
CA ASP A 269 7.27 -20.82 -3.49
C ASP A 269 7.04 -21.04 -5.01
N LYS A 270 6.33 -20.11 -5.64
CA LYS A 270 6.12 -20.11 -7.10
C LYS A 270 5.98 -18.67 -7.61
N GLN A 271 6.35 -18.44 -8.86
CA GLN A 271 6.16 -17.13 -9.48
C GLN A 271 4.67 -16.85 -9.70
N LEU A 272 4.20 -15.72 -9.18
CA LEU A 272 2.88 -15.16 -9.46
C LEU A 272 3.07 -13.87 -10.26
N ASP A 273 2.40 -13.77 -11.40
CA ASP A 273 2.63 -12.74 -12.41
C ASP A 273 1.36 -11.95 -12.78
N SER A 274 0.22 -12.27 -12.15
CA SER A 274 -1.07 -11.63 -12.42
C SER A 274 -1.90 -11.48 -11.14
N TYR A 275 -2.67 -10.39 -11.06
CA TYR A 275 -3.65 -10.11 -10.01
C TYR A 275 -4.98 -10.83 -10.22
N GLU A 276 -5.28 -11.24 -11.44
CA GLU A 276 -6.54 -11.88 -11.81
C GLU A 276 -6.75 -13.15 -11.00
N ASP A 277 -7.86 -13.20 -10.25
CA ASP A 277 -8.27 -14.33 -9.43
C ASP A 277 -7.13 -14.89 -8.56
N ILE A 278 -6.27 -13.99 -8.06
CA ILE A 278 -5.04 -14.39 -7.40
C ILE A 278 -5.28 -15.29 -6.20
N TYR A 279 -6.39 -15.11 -5.46
CA TYR A 279 -6.72 -15.96 -4.31
C TYR A 279 -6.97 -17.42 -4.70
N ASP A 280 -7.55 -17.65 -5.88
CA ASP A 280 -7.80 -18.99 -6.44
C ASP A 280 -6.51 -19.68 -6.86
N LYS A 281 -5.49 -18.90 -7.21
CA LYS A 281 -4.16 -19.39 -7.56
C LYS A 281 -3.34 -19.76 -6.32
N LEU A 282 -3.76 -19.43 -5.10
CA LEU A 282 -3.02 -19.75 -3.87
C LEU A 282 -3.33 -21.15 -3.34
N ASN A 283 -2.28 -21.92 -3.04
CA ASN A 283 -2.38 -23.28 -2.50
C ASN A 283 -2.04 -23.34 -1.02
N THR A 284 -1.22 -22.43 -0.52
CA THR A 284 -0.73 -22.42 0.86
C THR A 284 -1.68 -21.68 1.79
N LYS A 285 -1.83 -22.20 3.01
CA LYS A 285 -2.59 -21.52 4.08
C LYS A 285 -1.91 -20.21 4.49
N GLU A 286 -0.58 -20.17 4.44
CA GLU A 286 0.24 -19.00 4.76
C GLU A 286 -0.10 -17.82 3.84
N ALA A 287 -0.03 -17.99 2.52
CA ALA A 287 -0.34 -16.92 1.57
C ALA A 287 -1.81 -16.46 1.67
N LYS A 288 -2.76 -17.40 1.77
CA LYS A 288 -4.19 -17.06 1.96
C LYS A 288 -4.42 -16.26 3.23
N ASN A 289 -3.83 -16.67 4.35
CA ASN A 289 -3.94 -15.93 5.61
C ASN A 289 -3.28 -14.54 5.52
N TYR A 290 -2.20 -14.40 4.75
CA TYR A 290 -1.54 -13.12 4.56
C TYR A 290 -2.45 -12.10 3.88
N ILE A 291 -3.18 -12.49 2.82
CA ILE A 291 -4.22 -11.66 2.20
C ILE A 291 -5.32 -11.34 3.21
N LEU A 292 -5.83 -12.35 3.93
CA LEU A 292 -6.94 -12.17 4.85
C LEU A 292 -6.64 -11.17 5.98
N ARG A 293 -5.42 -11.17 6.50
CA ARG A 293 -4.95 -10.19 7.51
C ARG A 293 -4.83 -8.77 6.96
N ASN A 294 -4.68 -8.64 5.64
CA ASN A 294 -4.43 -7.38 4.96
C ASN A 294 -5.55 -7.04 3.94
N LEU A 295 -6.79 -7.47 4.17
CA LEU A 295 -7.89 -7.28 3.20
C LEU A 295 -8.14 -5.81 2.84
N HIS A 296 -8.08 -4.91 3.83
CA HIS A 296 -8.25 -3.48 3.61
C HIS A 296 -7.13 -2.91 2.71
N THR A 297 -5.88 -3.31 2.96
CA THR A 297 -4.76 -2.91 2.10
C THR A 297 -4.85 -3.55 0.72
N THR A 298 -5.36 -4.79 0.65
CA THR A 298 -5.61 -5.50 -0.62
C THR A 298 -6.61 -4.73 -1.48
N GLU A 299 -7.65 -4.13 -0.90
CA GLU A 299 -8.57 -3.25 -1.63
C GLU A 299 -7.81 -2.10 -2.32
N PHE A 300 -7.00 -1.34 -1.59
CA PHE A 300 -6.26 -0.23 -2.19
C PHE A 300 -5.32 -0.67 -3.30
N ILE A 301 -4.70 -1.84 -3.16
CA ILE A 301 -3.82 -2.40 -4.19
C ILE A 301 -4.62 -2.71 -5.47
N PHE A 302 -5.78 -3.34 -5.33
CA PHE A 302 -6.64 -3.66 -6.48
C PHE A 302 -7.25 -2.40 -7.10
N ASP A 303 -7.66 -1.41 -6.30
CA ASP A 303 -8.12 -0.11 -6.80
C ASP A 303 -7.01 0.56 -7.63
N TYR A 304 -5.76 0.60 -7.13
CA TYR A 304 -4.62 1.15 -7.88
C TYR A 304 -4.34 0.40 -9.20
N VAL A 305 -4.33 -0.94 -9.15
CA VAL A 305 -4.10 -1.77 -10.34
C VAL A 305 -5.21 -1.58 -11.39
N ASN A 306 -6.45 -1.40 -10.95
CA ASN A 306 -7.60 -1.23 -11.83
C ASN A 306 -7.76 0.22 -12.33
N ASP A 307 -7.28 1.24 -11.61
CA ASP A 307 -7.27 2.63 -12.07
C ASP A 307 -6.41 2.80 -13.35
N ASP A 308 -5.37 1.98 -13.51
CA ASP A 308 -4.52 1.94 -14.70
C ASP A 308 -5.16 1.15 -15.88
N SER A 309 -6.32 0.51 -15.67
CA SER A 309 -6.98 -0.29 -16.70
C SER A 309 -7.78 0.56 -17.68
N GLN A 310 -7.57 0.34 -18.99
CA GLN A 310 -8.30 1.08 -20.05
C GLN A 310 -9.65 0.45 -20.40
N TYR A 311 -9.86 -0.82 -20.04
CA TYR A 311 -11.04 -1.60 -20.39
C TYR A 311 -11.61 -2.33 -19.18
N GLU A 312 -12.95 -2.42 -19.10
CA GLU A 312 -13.64 -3.16 -18.01
C GLU A 312 -13.26 -4.65 -17.97
N SER A 313 -12.83 -5.23 -19.09
CA SER A 313 -12.33 -6.61 -19.17
C SER A 313 -11.02 -6.82 -18.40
N ASP A 314 -10.29 -5.75 -18.12
CA ASP A 314 -8.97 -5.80 -17.52
C ASP A 314 -9.03 -5.60 -16.00
N ILE A 315 -10.25 -5.37 -15.47
CA ILE A 315 -10.50 -5.27 -14.03
C ILE A 315 -10.17 -6.62 -13.39
N SER A 316 -9.16 -6.62 -12.53
CA SER A 316 -8.79 -7.76 -11.72
C SER A 316 -9.65 -7.82 -10.47
N TYR A 317 -10.07 -9.04 -10.11
CA TYR A 317 -10.73 -9.35 -8.85
C TYR A 317 -9.85 -10.27 -8.02
N LEU A 318 -9.98 -10.21 -6.70
CA LEU A 318 -9.32 -11.12 -5.78
C LEU A 318 -9.74 -12.57 -6.04
N THR A 319 -11.02 -12.76 -6.36
CA THR A 319 -11.57 -14.04 -6.81
C THR A 319 -12.87 -13.85 -7.61
N SER A 320 -13.04 -14.69 -8.62
CA SER A 320 -14.26 -14.88 -9.40
C SER A 320 -14.91 -16.24 -9.11
N ASN A 321 -14.44 -16.95 -8.07
CA ASN A 321 -14.95 -18.27 -7.68
C ASN A 321 -15.82 -18.17 -6.41
N ILE A 322 -17.06 -18.64 -6.49
CA ILE A 322 -18.03 -18.57 -5.38
C ILE A 322 -17.56 -19.34 -4.14
N SER A 323 -16.83 -20.45 -4.31
CA SER A 323 -16.31 -21.25 -3.19
C SER A 323 -15.19 -20.52 -2.45
N SER A 324 -14.29 -19.86 -3.18
CA SER A 324 -13.23 -19.03 -2.59
C SER A 324 -13.79 -17.80 -1.91
N PHE A 325 -14.77 -17.12 -2.51
CA PHE A 325 -15.50 -16.04 -1.85
C PHE A 325 -16.11 -16.50 -0.52
N LYS A 326 -16.82 -17.63 -0.50
CA LYS A 326 -17.38 -18.19 0.74
C LYS A 326 -16.31 -18.52 1.78
N SER A 327 -15.16 -19.03 1.34
CA SER A 327 -14.00 -19.29 2.21
C SER A 327 -13.46 -17.99 2.82
N ILE A 328 -13.27 -16.94 2.03
CA ILE A 328 -12.82 -15.61 2.47
C ILE A 328 -13.80 -15.03 3.49
N MET A 329 -15.10 -15.05 3.18
CA MET A 329 -16.15 -14.55 4.07
C MET A 329 -16.25 -15.35 5.38
N GLY A 330 -16.09 -16.66 5.31
CA GLY A 330 -16.05 -17.52 6.50
C GLY A 330 -14.87 -17.20 7.39
N ALA A 331 -13.68 -16.99 6.81
CA ALA A 331 -12.50 -16.60 7.57
C ALA A 331 -12.64 -15.19 8.17
N TYR A 332 -13.17 -14.23 7.39
CA TYR A 332 -13.40 -12.86 7.84
C TYR A 332 -14.37 -12.77 9.03
N LYS A 333 -15.45 -13.59 9.03
CA LYS A 333 -16.40 -13.68 10.17
C LYS A 333 -15.75 -14.22 11.46
N ASN A 334 -14.72 -15.06 11.35
CA ASN A 334 -14.13 -15.78 12.48
C ASN A 334 -12.93 -15.06 13.11
N GLN A 335 -12.50 -13.91 12.59
CA GLN A 335 -11.32 -13.21 13.10
C GLN A 335 -11.69 -12.23 14.22
N GLU A 336 -10.90 -12.23 15.30
CA GLU A 336 -11.08 -11.31 16.44
C GLU A 336 -10.76 -9.85 16.11
N TYR A 337 -9.90 -9.63 15.10
CA TYR A 337 -9.35 -8.32 14.73
C TYR A 337 -10.16 -7.60 13.64
N THR A 338 -11.25 -8.20 13.11
CA THR A 338 -12.10 -7.61 12.07
C THR A 338 -13.27 -6.79 12.62
N LYS A 339 -13.35 -6.58 13.95
CA LYS A 339 -14.46 -5.87 14.61
C LYS A 339 -14.68 -4.45 14.05
N ASP A 340 -13.64 -3.79 13.54
CA ASP A 340 -13.71 -2.42 13.01
C ASP A 340 -13.36 -2.29 11.51
N THR A 341 -12.90 -3.35 10.85
CA THR A 341 -12.52 -3.31 9.43
C THR A 341 -13.66 -3.81 8.57
N ARG A 342 -14.26 -2.95 7.74
CA ARG A 342 -15.27 -3.35 6.75
C ARG A 342 -14.60 -4.07 5.58
N ILE A 343 -15.12 -5.23 5.20
CA ILE A 343 -14.73 -5.86 3.95
C ILE A 343 -15.31 -5.08 2.78
N SER A 344 -14.48 -4.77 1.80
CA SER A 344 -14.94 -4.20 0.54
C SER A 344 -15.30 -5.30 -0.43
N PHE A 345 -16.56 -5.30 -0.84
CA PHE A 345 -17.04 -6.25 -1.82
C PHE A 345 -16.56 -5.94 -3.24
N LYS A 346 -15.91 -4.79 -3.47
CA LYS A 346 -15.30 -4.45 -4.77
C LYS A 346 -14.18 -5.43 -5.17
N LEU A 347 -13.57 -6.08 -4.19
CA LEU A 347 -12.55 -7.11 -4.41
C LEU A 347 -13.08 -8.35 -5.14
N PHE A 348 -14.40 -8.53 -5.24
CA PHE A 348 -15.02 -9.74 -5.76
C PHE A 348 -15.73 -9.48 -7.07
N ASN A 349 -15.68 -10.46 -7.97
CA ASN A 349 -16.34 -10.35 -9.27
C ASN A 349 -17.87 -10.13 -9.10
N PRO A 350 -18.48 -9.15 -9.81
CA PRO A 350 -19.91 -8.88 -9.73
C PRO A 350 -20.81 -10.10 -9.97
N HIS A 351 -20.37 -11.07 -10.79
CA HIS A 351 -21.14 -12.27 -11.08
C HIS A 351 -21.30 -13.18 -9.86
N ILE A 352 -20.23 -13.40 -9.08
CA ILE A 352 -20.33 -14.22 -7.86
C ILE A 352 -21.07 -13.48 -6.73
N LEU A 353 -20.96 -12.15 -6.69
CA LEU A 353 -21.74 -11.31 -5.78
C LEU A 353 -23.24 -11.42 -6.08
N TRP A 354 -23.61 -11.43 -7.36
CA TRP A 354 -24.99 -11.62 -7.79
C TRP A 354 -25.50 -13.03 -7.47
N GLU A 355 -24.69 -14.07 -7.76
CA GLU A 355 -25.01 -15.44 -7.39
C GLU A 355 -25.31 -15.56 -5.89
N GLU A 356 -24.44 -15.00 -5.05
CA GLU A 356 -24.62 -14.99 -3.60
C GLU A 356 -25.86 -14.18 -3.15
N LEU A 357 -26.10 -13.01 -3.76
CA LEU A 357 -27.25 -12.17 -3.44
C LEU A 357 -28.58 -12.88 -3.75
N THR A 358 -28.64 -13.61 -4.87
CA THR A 358 -29.84 -14.37 -5.28
C THR A 358 -30.09 -15.59 -4.40
N ASN A 359 -29.06 -16.12 -3.74
CA ASN A 359 -29.17 -17.16 -2.72
C ASN A 359 -29.56 -16.58 -1.34
N VAL A 360 -30.80 -16.10 -1.24
CA VAL A 360 -31.36 -15.48 -0.02
C VAL A 360 -31.32 -16.37 1.24
N ALA A 361 -31.13 -17.68 1.08
CA ALA A 361 -31.00 -18.61 2.20
C ALA A 361 -29.61 -18.55 2.88
N SER A 362 -28.59 -18.07 2.16
CA SER A 362 -27.22 -18.03 2.65
C SER A 362 -27.04 -17.02 3.79
N ASP A 363 -26.25 -17.42 4.79
CA ASP A 363 -25.90 -16.58 5.94
C ASP A 363 -24.96 -15.42 5.56
N ILE A 364 -24.25 -15.50 4.43
CA ILE A 364 -23.47 -14.36 3.93
C ILE A 364 -24.43 -13.33 3.33
N SER A 365 -25.33 -13.78 2.44
CA SER A 365 -26.39 -12.95 1.85
C SER A 365 -27.20 -12.23 2.94
N LYS A 366 -27.72 -12.95 3.94
CA LYS A 366 -28.49 -12.34 5.04
C LYS A 366 -27.73 -11.27 5.82
N ASN A 367 -26.44 -11.50 6.08
CA ASN A 367 -25.64 -10.62 6.92
C ASN A 367 -25.06 -9.41 6.16
N PHE A 368 -24.82 -9.55 4.85
CA PHE A 368 -24.09 -8.57 4.05
C PHE A 368 -24.85 -8.11 2.79
N TYR A 369 -26.16 -8.34 2.71
CA TYR A 369 -26.93 -8.03 1.50
C TYR A 369 -26.82 -6.56 1.09
N ARG A 370 -26.75 -5.62 2.04
CA ARG A 370 -26.71 -4.19 1.74
C ARG A 370 -25.40 -3.83 1.07
N GLU A 371 -24.31 -4.35 1.61
CA GLU A 371 -22.95 -4.13 1.13
C GLU A 371 -22.78 -4.73 -0.27
N ILE A 372 -23.15 -6.00 -0.45
CA ILE A 372 -23.13 -6.68 -1.76
C ILE A 372 -23.98 -5.90 -2.76
N PHE A 373 -25.23 -5.58 -2.39
CA PHE A 373 -26.15 -4.87 -3.27
C PHE A 373 -25.68 -3.47 -3.62
N ASN A 374 -25.00 -2.77 -2.71
CA ASN A 374 -24.47 -1.43 -2.95
C ASN A 374 -23.26 -1.46 -3.90
N THR A 375 -22.47 -2.53 -3.91
CA THR A 375 -21.34 -2.70 -4.84
C THR A 375 -21.77 -2.95 -6.28
N LEU A 376 -22.83 -3.73 -6.51
CA LEU A 376 -23.27 -4.08 -7.87
C LEU A 376 -23.82 -2.89 -8.65
N ASP A 377 -23.40 -2.67 -9.90
CA ASP A 377 -23.90 -1.57 -10.71
C ASP A 377 -25.40 -1.72 -11.08
N LYS A 378 -26.09 -0.60 -11.27
CA LYS A 378 -27.52 -0.57 -11.64
C LYS A 378 -27.80 -1.23 -12.99
N ASP A 379 -26.97 -0.97 -13.98
CA ASP A 379 -27.12 -1.51 -15.32
C ASP A 379 -26.76 -2.99 -15.32
N PHE A 380 -25.70 -3.39 -14.58
CA PHE A 380 -25.38 -4.81 -14.34
C PHE A 380 -26.56 -5.57 -13.71
N ILE A 381 -27.17 -5.06 -12.64
CA ILE A 381 -28.35 -5.70 -12.02
C ILE A 381 -29.50 -5.84 -13.04
N THR A 382 -29.73 -4.79 -13.83
CA THR A 382 -30.81 -4.78 -14.83
C THR A 382 -30.54 -5.81 -15.93
N GLU A 383 -29.30 -5.95 -16.38
CA GLU A 383 -28.86 -6.96 -17.33
C GLU A 383 -29.07 -8.37 -16.78
N GLN A 384 -28.62 -8.64 -15.55
CA GLN A 384 -28.79 -9.95 -14.92
C GLN A 384 -30.27 -10.34 -14.74
N LEU A 385 -31.14 -9.37 -14.43
CA LEU A 385 -32.60 -9.58 -14.36
C LEU A 385 -33.24 -9.82 -15.73
N ASN A 386 -32.66 -9.27 -16.80
CA ASN A 386 -33.09 -9.51 -18.17
C ASN A 386 -32.55 -10.82 -18.74
N ASN A 387 -31.49 -11.36 -18.16
CA ASN A 387 -30.99 -12.67 -18.51
C ASN A 387 -32.05 -13.72 -18.16
N SER A 388 -32.33 -14.64 -19.08
CA SER A 388 -33.46 -15.59 -18.99
C SER A 388 -33.35 -16.58 -17.82
N SER A 389 -32.24 -16.54 -17.10
CA SER A 389 -31.83 -17.48 -16.06
C SER A 389 -32.50 -17.26 -14.70
N ILE A 390 -33.11 -16.10 -14.42
CA ILE A 390 -33.69 -15.82 -13.09
C ILE A 390 -35.17 -16.19 -13.04
N PRO A 391 -35.56 -17.21 -12.26
CA PRO A 391 -36.96 -17.55 -12.08
C PRO A 391 -37.71 -16.41 -11.41
N LEU A 392 -38.94 -16.15 -11.85
CA LEU A 392 -39.83 -15.17 -11.22
C LEU A 392 -39.97 -15.39 -9.70
N ARG A 393 -39.91 -16.65 -9.25
CA ARG A 393 -39.93 -17.00 -7.82
C ARG A 393 -38.72 -16.42 -7.08
N SER A 394 -37.51 -16.55 -7.62
CA SER A 394 -36.29 -15.98 -7.03
C SER A 394 -36.36 -14.45 -7.00
N PHE A 395 -36.89 -13.84 -8.06
CA PHE A 395 -37.12 -12.39 -8.12
C PHE A 395 -38.12 -11.90 -7.05
N LYS A 396 -39.23 -12.63 -6.84
CA LYS A 396 -40.18 -12.35 -5.75
C LYS A 396 -39.50 -12.42 -4.38
N ASN A 397 -38.67 -13.44 -4.16
CA ASN A 397 -37.91 -13.59 -2.92
C ASN A 397 -36.93 -12.42 -2.68
N LEU A 398 -36.23 -11.95 -3.73
CA LEU A 398 -35.35 -10.77 -3.64
C LEU A 398 -36.13 -9.50 -3.27
N LEU A 399 -37.28 -9.27 -3.92
CA LEU A 399 -38.15 -8.13 -3.63
C LEU A 399 -38.68 -8.16 -2.20
N GLU A 400 -39.04 -9.33 -1.69
CA GLU A 400 -39.54 -9.51 -0.34
C GLU A 400 -38.45 -9.23 0.71
N ASN A 401 -37.26 -9.79 0.52
CA ASN A 401 -36.15 -9.66 1.47
C ASN A 401 -35.48 -8.28 1.46
N TYR A 402 -35.30 -7.68 0.28
CA TYR A 402 -34.47 -6.46 0.12
C TYR A 402 -35.27 -5.20 -0.21
N LYS A 403 -36.58 -5.35 -0.48
CA LYS A 403 -37.63 -4.32 -0.64
C LYS A 403 -37.13 -2.94 -1.07
N ASN A 404 -36.98 -2.00 -0.14
CA ASN A 404 -36.74 -0.59 -0.46
C ASN A 404 -35.40 -0.34 -1.15
N SER A 405 -34.35 -1.09 -0.79
CA SER A 405 -33.04 -0.96 -1.44
C SER A 405 -33.13 -1.40 -2.90
N PHE A 406 -33.79 -2.54 -3.13
CA PHE A 406 -33.98 -3.12 -4.46
C PHE A 406 -34.79 -2.21 -5.39
N LEU A 407 -35.88 -1.62 -4.89
CA LEU A 407 -36.76 -0.74 -5.66
C LEU A 407 -36.10 0.55 -6.14
N ASN A 408 -35.09 1.04 -5.43
CA ASN A 408 -34.43 2.31 -5.72
C ASN A 408 -33.28 2.18 -6.73
N LYS A 409 -32.66 0.99 -6.83
CA LYS A 409 -31.47 0.79 -7.68
C LYS A 409 -31.77 0.19 -9.05
N ILE A 410 -32.94 -0.41 -9.29
CA ILE A 410 -33.27 -1.07 -10.58
C ILE A 410 -33.76 -0.08 -11.64
N ASN A 411 -33.29 -0.26 -12.89
CA ASN A 411 -33.87 0.40 -14.06
C ASN A 411 -35.13 -0.32 -14.54
N ILE A 412 -36.32 0.14 -14.13
CA ILE A 412 -37.59 -0.51 -14.49
C ILE A 412 -37.85 -0.46 -16.00
N GLU A 413 -37.51 0.66 -16.64
CA GLU A 413 -37.74 0.86 -18.07
C GLU A 413 -36.91 -0.12 -18.91
N GLY A 414 -35.69 -0.43 -18.45
CA GLY A 414 -34.79 -1.38 -19.07
C GLY A 414 -35.16 -2.85 -18.90
N LEU A 415 -36.15 -3.20 -18.08
CA LEU A 415 -36.56 -4.61 -17.92
C LEU A 415 -37.27 -5.13 -19.19
N LYS A 416 -37.09 -6.42 -19.52
CA LYS A 416 -37.77 -7.09 -20.63
C LYS A 416 -38.99 -7.88 -20.17
N ASN A 417 -38.99 -8.36 -18.93
CA ASN A 417 -40.09 -9.14 -18.37
C ASN A 417 -41.18 -8.23 -17.79
N GLU A 418 -42.35 -8.19 -18.44
CA GLU A 418 -43.49 -7.37 -18.03
C GLU A 418 -44.08 -7.77 -16.66
N GLU A 419 -44.02 -9.04 -16.28
CA GLU A 419 -44.47 -9.50 -14.97
C GLU A 419 -43.56 -8.97 -13.85
N MET A 420 -42.24 -8.99 -14.06
CA MET A 420 -41.28 -8.38 -13.13
C MET A 420 -41.49 -6.86 -13.02
N LYS A 421 -41.71 -6.16 -14.15
CA LYS A 421 -42.05 -4.73 -14.14
C LYS A 421 -43.29 -4.45 -13.29
N SER A 422 -44.36 -5.21 -13.52
CA SER A 422 -45.62 -5.09 -12.79
C SER A 422 -45.42 -5.29 -11.28
N LEU A 423 -44.64 -6.29 -10.88
CA LEU A 423 -44.32 -6.56 -9.47
C LEU A 423 -43.57 -5.39 -8.80
N ILE A 424 -42.57 -4.80 -9.47
CA ILE A 424 -41.85 -3.63 -8.95
C ILE A 424 -42.80 -2.43 -8.84
N GLN A 425 -43.60 -2.15 -9.87
CA GLN A 425 -44.53 -1.03 -9.87
C GLN A 425 -45.60 -1.16 -8.79
N ASN A 426 -46.16 -2.37 -8.62
CA ASN A 426 -47.12 -2.65 -7.56
C ASN A 426 -46.49 -2.50 -6.18
N SER A 427 -45.26 -2.99 -6.00
CA SER A 427 -44.52 -2.80 -4.75
C SER A 427 -44.28 -1.32 -4.43
N LYS A 428 -43.89 -0.50 -5.42
CA LYS A 428 -43.75 0.96 -5.26
C LYS A 428 -45.08 1.64 -4.92
N LYS A 429 -46.18 1.25 -5.59
CA LYS A 429 -47.53 1.77 -5.30
C LYS A 429 -47.97 1.42 -3.88
N THR A 430 -47.76 0.17 -3.45
CA THR A 430 -48.09 -0.29 -2.09
C THR A 430 -47.28 0.43 -1.02
N ASP A 431 -45.97 0.62 -1.23
CA ASP A 431 -45.12 1.36 -0.30
C ASP A 431 -45.54 2.84 -0.20
N LYS A 432 -45.87 3.47 -1.34
CA LYS A 432 -46.42 4.83 -1.37
C LYS A 432 -47.75 4.94 -0.62
N ARG A 433 -48.67 3.97 -0.79
CA ARG A 433 -49.95 3.92 -0.06
C ARG A 433 -49.71 3.81 1.45
N ARG A 434 -48.85 2.89 1.88
CA ARG A 434 -48.50 2.71 3.31
C ARG A 434 -47.89 3.99 3.91
N LYS A 435 -46.94 4.63 3.22
CA LYS A 435 -46.35 5.90 3.68
C LYS A 435 -47.38 7.01 3.80
N ASN A 436 -48.30 7.09 2.83
CA ASN A 436 -49.41 8.06 2.90
C ASN A 436 -50.36 7.76 4.07
N GLU A 437 -50.68 6.49 4.36
CA GLU A 437 -51.52 6.12 5.50
C GLU A 437 -50.87 6.45 6.84
N ILE A 438 -49.58 6.16 7.02
CA ILE A 438 -48.83 6.53 8.23
C ILE A 438 -48.88 8.05 8.43
N ARG A 439 -48.56 8.80 7.37
CA ARG A 439 -48.60 10.27 7.39
C ARG A 439 -49.98 10.81 7.73
N LYS A 440 -51.05 10.24 7.16
CA LYS A 440 -52.44 10.61 7.46
C LYS A 440 -52.82 10.28 8.91
N ASN A 441 -52.38 9.14 9.43
CA ASN A 441 -52.62 8.76 10.82
C ASN A 441 -51.92 9.68 11.82
N GLU A 442 -50.69 10.10 11.53
CA GLU A 442 -49.97 11.11 12.31
C GLU A 442 -50.73 12.45 12.32
N LEU A 443 -51.16 12.92 11.15
CA LEU A 443 -51.96 14.15 11.03
C LEU A 443 -53.27 14.05 11.81
N LYS A 444 -54.00 12.93 11.67
CA LYS A 444 -55.22 12.64 12.42
C LYS A 444 -54.97 12.70 13.93
N LYS A 445 -53.91 12.05 14.41
CA LYS A 445 -53.56 12.01 15.83
C LYS A 445 -53.23 13.42 16.34
N TYR A 446 -52.45 14.18 15.56
CA TYR A 446 -52.08 15.54 15.87
C TYR A 446 -53.28 16.49 15.95
N ILE A 447 -54.25 16.41 15.04
CA ILE A 447 -55.44 17.26 15.12
C ILE A 447 -56.32 16.87 16.31
N ASN A 448 -56.51 15.57 16.55
CA ASN A 448 -57.44 15.07 17.58
C ASN A 448 -56.94 15.20 19.03
N GLN A 449 -55.64 15.46 19.26
CA GLN A 449 -55.10 15.70 20.61
C GLN A 449 -55.32 17.13 21.10
N HIS A 450 -55.71 18.05 20.21
CA HIS A 450 -55.96 19.45 20.53
C HIS A 450 -57.46 19.74 20.59
N SER A 451 -57.81 20.73 21.39
CA SER A 451 -59.20 21.15 21.61
C SER A 451 -59.50 22.51 20.99
N LYS A 452 -58.49 23.38 20.84
CA LYS A 452 -58.64 24.77 20.40
C LYS A 452 -57.56 25.16 19.39
N ILE A 453 -57.87 26.10 18.49
CA ILE A 453 -56.99 26.46 17.36
C ILE A 453 -55.65 27.08 17.78
N TYR A 454 -55.58 27.78 18.91
CA TYR A 454 -54.31 28.34 19.39
C TYR A 454 -53.31 27.25 19.84
N GLU A 455 -53.77 26.02 20.05
CA GLU A 455 -52.93 24.86 20.39
C GLU A 455 -52.33 24.21 19.14
N ILE A 456 -52.83 24.56 17.95
CA ILE A 456 -52.36 24.04 16.67
C ILE A 456 -51.18 24.87 16.16
N ASP A 457 -50.00 24.25 16.09
CA ASP A 457 -48.88 24.83 15.34
C ASP A 457 -49.17 24.79 13.82
N LYS A 458 -49.31 25.99 13.25
CA LYS A 458 -49.48 26.24 11.82
C LYS A 458 -48.33 25.67 10.98
N SER A 459 -47.10 25.66 11.51
CA SER A 459 -45.93 25.12 10.83
C SER A 459 -46.06 23.61 10.59
N ILE A 460 -46.61 22.88 11.57
CA ILE A 460 -46.83 21.43 11.48
C ILE A 460 -47.92 21.13 10.46
N ILE A 461 -49.08 21.81 10.53
CA ILE A 461 -50.20 21.62 9.58
C ILE A 461 -49.76 21.93 8.14
N ASN A 462 -48.96 22.97 7.94
CA ASN A 462 -48.52 23.36 6.61
C ASN A 462 -47.57 22.36 5.93
N ARG A 463 -46.92 21.46 6.69
CA ARG A 463 -46.09 20.38 6.15
C ARG A 463 -46.91 19.29 5.46
N TYR A 464 -48.21 19.19 5.77
CA TYR A 464 -49.07 18.17 5.18
C TYR A 464 -49.72 18.65 3.87
N PRO A 465 -49.80 17.77 2.84
CA PRO A 465 -50.57 18.02 1.63
C PRO A 465 -52.04 18.31 1.94
N ILE A 466 -52.64 19.23 1.18
CA ILE A 466 -54.07 19.56 1.33
C ILE A 466 -54.95 18.33 1.12
N GLN A 467 -54.60 17.44 0.18
CA GLN A 467 -55.37 16.21 -0.03
C GLN A 467 -55.42 15.33 1.22
N ASP A 468 -54.33 15.25 1.99
CA ASP A 468 -54.34 14.47 3.24
C ASP A 468 -55.25 15.10 4.29
N LEU A 469 -55.30 16.44 4.34
CA LEU A 469 -56.26 17.15 5.19
C LEU A 469 -57.69 16.82 4.77
N LEU A 470 -58.00 16.76 3.47
CA LEU A 470 -59.35 16.43 2.98
C LEU A 470 -59.72 14.96 3.27
N ASP A 471 -58.77 14.05 3.10
CA ASP A 471 -59.00 12.61 3.19
C ASP A 471 -59.26 12.11 4.63
N ILE A 472 -58.89 12.89 5.65
CA ILE A 472 -59.10 12.52 7.06
C ILE A 472 -60.40 13.07 7.65
N LYS A 473 -61.28 13.69 6.84
CA LYS A 473 -62.47 14.42 7.33
C LYS A 473 -63.36 13.63 8.30
N ASP A 474 -63.56 12.34 8.03
CA ASP A 474 -64.46 11.48 8.81
C ASP A 474 -63.79 10.94 10.08
N SER A 475 -62.50 11.24 10.26
CA SER A 475 -61.66 10.75 11.35
C SER A 475 -61.35 11.83 12.40
N ILE A 476 -61.83 13.05 12.22
CA ILE A 476 -61.63 14.15 13.16
C ILE A 476 -62.82 14.26 14.12
N LYS A 477 -62.52 14.27 15.43
CA LYS A 477 -63.53 14.31 16.50
C LYS A 477 -64.11 15.71 16.70
N ASN A 478 -63.25 16.72 16.70
CA ASN A 478 -63.65 18.12 16.89
C ASN A 478 -63.82 18.80 15.53
N ILE A 479 -65.07 18.83 15.03
CA ILE A 479 -65.39 19.38 13.70
C ILE A 479 -65.18 20.91 13.65
N GLU A 480 -65.44 21.62 14.74
CA GLU A 480 -65.27 23.08 14.82
C GLU A 480 -63.79 23.46 14.68
N LEU A 481 -62.92 22.80 15.46
CA LEU A 481 -61.46 22.95 15.33
C LEU A 481 -60.98 22.60 13.93
N TYR A 482 -61.53 21.54 13.33
CA TYR A 482 -61.15 21.12 11.99
C TYR A 482 -61.54 22.15 10.92
N ILE A 483 -62.70 22.80 11.03
CA ILE A 483 -63.11 23.91 10.16
C ILE A 483 -62.15 25.09 10.30
N GLU A 484 -61.71 25.43 11.51
CA GLU A 484 -60.73 26.50 11.75
C GLU A 484 -59.37 26.17 11.11
N ILE A 485 -58.90 24.93 11.24
CA ILE A 485 -57.68 24.44 10.56
C ILE A 485 -57.82 24.49 9.03
N LEU A 486 -58.96 24.08 8.48
CA LEU A 486 -59.23 24.13 7.04
C LEU A 486 -59.27 25.58 6.53
N ASN A 487 -59.89 26.51 7.27
CA ASN A 487 -59.87 27.94 6.94
C ASN A 487 -58.44 28.49 6.97
N MET A 488 -57.67 28.16 8.00
CA MET A 488 -56.25 28.55 8.07
C MET A 488 -55.48 28.03 6.85
N ARG A 489 -55.69 26.77 6.45
CA ARG A 489 -54.98 26.19 5.32
C ARG A 489 -55.46 26.74 3.96
N LYS A 490 -56.74 27.08 3.83
CA LYS A 490 -57.33 27.73 2.64
C LYS A 490 -56.56 28.98 2.22
N TYR A 491 -56.26 29.89 3.17
CA TYR A 491 -55.52 31.12 2.88
C TYR A 491 -54.09 30.86 2.42
N SER A 492 -53.51 29.75 2.87
CA SER A 492 -52.14 29.33 2.52
C SER A 492 -52.05 28.35 1.34
N ALA A 493 -53.18 28.01 0.71
CA ALA A 493 -53.21 27.13 -0.45
C ALA A 493 -52.80 27.90 -1.72
N GLY A 494 -51.75 27.44 -2.40
CA GLY A 494 -51.19 28.11 -3.59
C GLY A 494 -52.00 27.94 -4.88
N ASN A 495 -52.88 26.93 -4.99
CA ASN A 495 -53.67 26.64 -6.19
C ASN A 495 -55.18 26.75 -5.91
N ILE A 496 -55.92 27.41 -6.82
CA ILE A 496 -57.37 27.61 -6.80
C ILE A 496 -58.13 26.28 -6.61
N LYS A 497 -57.71 25.20 -7.28
CA LYS A 497 -58.37 23.88 -7.17
C LYS A 497 -58.39 23.38 -5.72
N ASN A 498 -57.30 23.58 -4.98
CA ASN A 498 -57.20 23.18 -3.59
C ASN A 498 -58.04 24.08 -2.67
N ARG A 499 -58.14 25.38 -2.97
CA ARG A 499 -59.01 26.31 -2.23
C ARG A 499 -60.47 25.91 -2.37
N LEU A 500 -60.92 25.62 -3.59
CA LEU A 500 -62.29 25.18 -3.88
C LEU A 500 -62.61 23.85 -3.19
N ALA A 501 -61.67 22.90 -3.17
CA ALA A 501 -61.86 21.63 -2.48
C ALA A 501 -62.00 21.80 -0.96
N ILE A 502 -61.20 22.69 -0.36
CA ILE A 502 -61.32 23.07 1.06
C ILE A 502 -62.66 23.77 1.33
N GLU A 503 -63.07 24.73 0.50
CA GLU A 503 -64.34 25.45 0.64
C GLU A 503 -65.55 24.51 0.58
N LYS A 504 -65.54 23.57 -0.37
CA LYS A 504 -66.58 22.55 -0.49
C LYS A 504 -66.67 21.72 0.79
N LEU A 505 -65.53 21.27 1.33
CA LEU A 505 -65.50 20.49 2.57
C LEU A 505 -65.96 21.30 3.79
N ILE A 506 -65.53 22.56 3.92
CA ILE A 506 -66.00 23.44 5.00
C ILE A 506 -67.53 23.59 4.94
N THR A 507 -68.08 23.74 3.75
CA THR A 507 -69.54 23.87 3.54
C THR A 507 -70.27 22.58 3.95
N GLU A 508 -69.74 21.42 3.55
CA GLU A 508 -70.25 20.10 3.94
C GLU A 508 -70.25 19.92 5.47
N LEU A 509 -69.14 20.25 6.13
CA LEU A 509 -69.00 20.13 7.59
C LEU A 509 -69.89 21.10 8.36
N LYS A 510 -70.01 22.36 7.90
CA LYS A 510 -70.93 23.35 8.50
C LYS A 510 -72.39 22.92 8.39
N THR A 511 -72.78 22.34 7.26
CA THR A 511 -74.14 21.80 7.06
C THR A 511 -74.41 20.64 8.01
N LYS A 512 -73.43 19.74 8.20
CA LYS A 512 -73.50 18.63 9.16
C LYS A 512 -73.64 19.12 10.61
N LEU A 513 -72.86 20.13 11.01
CA LEU A 513 -72.98 20.79 12.32
C LEU A 513 -74.39 21.38 12.52
N SER A 514 -74.88 22.17 11.55
CA SER A 514 -76.21 22.80 11.61
C SER A 514 -77.34 21.76 11.77
N ASN A 515 -77.29 20.66 11.03
CA ASN A 515 -78.28 19.58 11.12
C ASN A 515 -78.22 18.84 12.47
N THR A 516 -77.04 18.74 13.09
CA THR A 516 -76.87 18.10 14.41
C THR A 516 -77.44 19.00 15.52
N TYR A 517 -77.13 20.30 15.48
CA TYR A 517 -77.68 21.30 16.41
C TYR A 517 -79.21 21.45 16.30
N ASN A 518 -79.77 21.33 15.08
CA ASN A 518 -81.22 21.35 14.89
C ASN A 518 -81.89 20.07 15.43
N HIS A 519 -81.25 18.90 15.34
CA HIS A 519 -81.78 17.65 15.90
C HIS A 519 -81.78 17.63 17.44
N GLU A 520 -80.76 18.18 18.09
CA GLU A 520 -80.70 18.25 19.57
C GLU A 520 -81.74 19.21 20.16
N ARG A 521 -82.09 20.30 19.44
CA ARG A 521 -83.18 21.21 19.83
C ARG A 521 -84.58 20.59 19.74
N TYR A 522 -84.79 19.58 18.89
CA TYR A 522 -86.08 18.90 18.76
C TYR A 522 -86.33 17.83 19.84
N PHE A 523 -85.30 17.41 20.58
CA PHE A 523 -85.40 16.42 21.66
C PHE A 523 -85.24 17.00 23.08
N SER A 524 -85.07 18.32 23.19
CA SER A 524 -84.96 19.05 24.47
C SER A 524 -86.13 19.99 24.76
N GLN A 525 -87.25 19.81 24.04
CA GLN A 525 -88.61 20.23 24.41
C GLN A 525 -89.41 18.99 24.77
#